data_AF-A0A2D6PBC0-F1
#
_entry.id   AF-A0A2D6PBC0-F1
#
_cell.length_a   1.000
_cell.length_b   1.000
_cell.length_c   1.000
_cell.angle_alpha   90.00
_cell.angle_beta   90.00
_cell.angle_gamma   90.00
#
_symmetry.space_group_name_H-M   'P 1'
#
loop_
_entity.id
_entity.type
_entity.pdbx_description
1 polymer ?
#
loop_
_entity_poly.entity_id
_entity_poly.type
_entity_poly.pdbx_seq_one_letter_code
_entity_poly.pdbx_strand_id
1 'polypeptide(L)' 'MKKKNICSKCGRDITSLDERVMLKKTNKHFNKMAKKYCKEHEAQYRNHKCKPIWCEECNFLEIYQIIIDKENSNEEI' A
#
# COMPACT_ATOMS: atom_id res chain seq x y z
N MET A 1 20.71 -22.99 -8.29
CA MET A 1 19.45 -22.64 -7.59
C MET A 1 19.58 -21.23 -7.04
N LYS A 2 18.74 -20.27 -7.43
CA LYS A 2 18.74 -18.94 -6.78
C LYS A 2 18.20 -19.12 -5.36
N LYS A 3 18.96 -18.70 -4.34
CA LYS A 3 18.49 -18.70 -2.95
C LYS A 3 17.31 -17.72 -2.88
N LYS A 4 16.11 -18.23 -2.56
CA LYS A 4 14.96 -17.38 -2.25
C LYS A 4 15.28 -16.60 -0.99
N ASN A 5 15.24 -15.28 -1.07
CA ASN A 5 15.30 -14.44 0.10
C ASN A 5 13.85 -14.06 0.43
N ILE A 6 13.33 -14.55 1.54
CA ILE A 6 11.93 -14.37 1.92
C ILE A 6 11.90 -13.42 3.11
N CYS A 7 11.07 -12.37 3.04
CA CYS A 7 10.85 -11.47 4.16
C CYS A 7 10.11 -12.21 5.28
N SER A 8 10.67 -12.21 6.48
CA SER A 8 10.12 -12.93 7.63
C SER A 8 8.77 -12.37 8.11
N LYS A 9 8.53 -11.06 7.94
CA LYS A 9 7.29 -10.37 8.34
C LYS A 9 6.14 -10.57 7.37
N CYS A 10 6.39 -10.41 6.07
CA CYS A 10 5.32 -10.43 5.05
C CYS A 10 5.34 -11.66 4.14
N GLY A 11 6.29 -12.58 4.34
CA GLY A 11 6.41 -13.84 3.58
C GLY A 11 6.77 -13.66 2.11
N ARG A 12 7.08 -12.43 1.66
CA ARG A 12 7.33 -12.12 0.25
C ARG A 12 8.77 -12.47 -0.15
N ASP A 13 8.92 -13.07 -1.33
CA ASP A 13 10.24 -13.31 -1.94
C ASP A 13 10.82 -11.98 -2.46
N ILE A 14 11.90 -11.52 -1.84
CA ILE A 14 12.61 -10.27 -2.15
C ILE A 14 13.71 -10.46 -3.22
N THR A 15 13.92 -11.68 -3.72
CA THR A 15 14.87 -12.00 -4.80
C THR A 15 14.22 -12.29 -6.14
N SER A 16 12.89 -12.39 -6.20
CA SER A 16 12.18 -12.55 -7.47
C SER A 16 12.31 -11.28 -8.32
N LEU A 17 12.73 -11.43 -9.58
CA LEU A 17 12.89 -10.36 -10.57
C LEU A 17 11.59 -9.59 -10.92
N ASP A 18 10.47 -9.96 -10.30
CA ASP A 18 9.22 -9.17 -10.24
C ASP A 18 9.37 -7.82 -9.48
N GLU A 19 10.59 -7.46 -9.07
CA GLU A 19 10.96 -6.16 -8.49
C GLU A 19 10.53 -4.94 -9.33
N ARG A 20 10.21 -5.09 -10.62
CA ARG A 20 9.69 -3.99 -11.46
C ARG A 20 8.26 -3.57 -11.10
N VAL A 21 7.47 -4.45 -10.48
CA VAL A 21 6.05 -4.20 -10.16
C VAL A 21 5.86 -3.93 -8.66
N MET A 22 6.82 -4.31 -7.82
CA MET A 22 6.67 -4.16 -6.38
C MET A 22 6.87 -2.71 -5.93
N LEU A 23 5.79 -2.09 -5.45
CA LEU A 23 5.78 -0.75 -4.88
C LEU A 23 6.70 -0.71 -3.64
N LYS A 24 7.94 -0.23 -3.81
CA LYS A 24 8.92 -0.13 -2.72
C LYS A 24 8.95 1.29 -2.16
N LYS A 25 8.85 1.44 -0.83
CA LYS A 25 8.82 2.72 -0.12
C LYS A 25 10.04 3.59 -0.40
N THR A 26 11.21 2.96 -0.54
CA THR A 26 12.50 3.61 -0.81
C THR A 26 12.57 4.19 -2.22
N ASN A 27 11.76 3.70 -3.16
CA ASN A 27 11.66 4.27 -4.49
C ASN A 27 10.68 5.47 -4.45
N LYS A 28 11.21 6.66 -4.74
CA LYS A 28 10.45 7.91 -4.74
C LYS A 28 9.24 7.88 -5.69
N HIS A 29 9.35 7.20 -6.83
CA HIS A 29 8.25 7.06 -7.79
C HIS A 29 7.10 6.26 -7.21
N PHE A 30 7.37 5.07 -6.65
CA PHE A 30 6.36 4.22 -6.02
C PHE A 30 5.76 4.85 -4.76
N ASN A 31 6.57 5.56 -3.96
CA ASN A 31 6.07 6.32 -2.82
C ASN A 31 5.06 7.40 -3.25
N LYS A 32 5.39 8.15 -4.31
CA LYS A 32 4.47 9.15 -4.88
C LYS A 32 3.21 8.50 -5.44
N MET A 33 3.33 7.37 -6.15
CA MET A 33 2.19 6.65 -6.71
C MET A 33 1.22 6.17 -5.60
N ALA A 34 1.73 5.56 -4.54
CA ALA A 34 0.92 5.10 -3.41
C ALA A 34 0.23 6.26 -2.67
N LYS A 35 0.93 7.39 -2.49
CA LYS A 35 0.31 8.60 -1.92
C LYS A 35 -0.73 9.22 -2.84
N LYS A 36 -0.50 9.20 -4.16
CA LYS A 36 -1.45 9.72 -5.15
C LYS A 36 -2.74 8.91 -5.12
N TYR A 37 -2.64 7.57 -5.12
CA TYR A 37 -3.79 6.69 -4.98
C TYR A 37 -4.64 7.03 -3.74
N CYS A 38 -3.99 7.18 -2.57
CA CYS A 38 -4.73 7.55 -1.37
C CYS A 38 -5.38 8.94 -1.45
N LYS A 39 -4.71 9.93 -2.05
CA LYS A 39 -5.31 11.26 -2.27
C LYS A 39 -6.52 11.21 -3.20
N GLU A 40 -6.46 10.43 -4.27
CA GLU A 40 -7.56 10.27 -5.22
C GLU A 40 -8.76 9.57 -4.54
N HIS A 41 -8.49 8.54 -3.73
CA HIS A 41 -9.52 7.86 -2.94
C HIS A 41 -10.18 8.79 -1.92
N GLU A 42 -9.40 9.53 -1.13
CA GLU A 42 -9.94 10.49 -0.15
C GLU A 42 -10.68 11.67 -0.81
N ALA A 43 -10.32 12.05 -2.04
CA ALA A 43 -11.04 13.06 -2.80
C ALA A 43 -12.40 12.55 -3.30
N GLN A 44 -12.49 11.26 -3.64
CA GLN A 44 -13.72 10.61 -4.07
C GLN A 44 -14.66 10.32 -2.89
N TYR A 45 -14.11 9.95 -1.74
CA TYR A 45 -14.86 9.52 -0.58
C TYR A 45 -14.51 10.39 0.64
N ARG A 46 -15.32 11.41 0.91
CA ARG A 46 -15.07 12.43 1.95
C ARG A 46 -14.87 11.86 3.36
N ASN A 47 -15.53 10.75 3.67
CA ASN A 47 -15.47 10.07 4.96
C ASN A 47 -14.43 8.92 4.98
N HIS A 48 -13.65 8.74 3.92
CA HIS A 48 -12.58 7.76 3.90
C HIS A 48 -11.25 8.43 4.23
N LYS A 49 -10.40 7.73 4.97
CA LYS A 49 -8.99 8.04 5.17
C LYS A 49 -8.15 6.89 4.63
N CYS A 50 -7.21 7.17 3.75
CA CYS A 50 -6.35 6.17 3.13
C CYS A 50 -4.90 6.35 3.56
N LYS A 51 -4.27 5.25 3.97
CA LYS A 51 -2.86 5.22 4.33
C LYS A 51 -2.17 3.99 3.72
N PRO A 52 -1.09 4.17 2.94
CA PRO A 52 -0.30 3.03 2.48
C PRO A 52 0.53 2.46 3.64
N ILE A 53 0.40 1.16 3.88
CA ILE A 53 1.17 0.40 4.88
C ILE A 53 2.29 -0.35 4.18
N TRP A 54 3.50 -0.15 4.69
CA TRP A 54 4.73 -0.71 4.12
C TRP A 54 5.32 -1.68 5.13
N CYS A 55 5.87 -2.78 4.62
CA CYS A 55 6.59 -3.75 5.43
C CYS A 55 7.83 -3.10 6.04
N GLU A 56 7.99 -3.25 7.35
CA GLU A 56 9.09 -2.66 8.09
C GLU A 56 10.44 -3.30 7.73
N GLU A 57 10.43 -4.59 7.36
CA GLU A 57 11.65 -5.31 6.98
C GLU A 57 12.05 -5.06 5.52
N CYS A 58 11.15 -5.35 4.57
CA CYS A 58 11.49 -5.30 3.14
C CYS A 58 11.12 -3.98 2.45
N ASN A 59 10.43 -3.07 3.14
CA ASN A 59 9.98 -1.77 2.62
C ASN A 59 9.04 -1.86 1.40
N PHE A 60 8.49 -3.03 1.09
CA PHE A 60 7.46 -3.16 0.08
C PHE A 60 6.10 -2.76 0.62
N LEU A 61 5.23 -2.23 -0.25
CA LEU A 61 3.85 -1.97 0.10
C LEU A 61 3.16 -3.31 0.38
N GLU A 62 2.54 -3.40 1.55
CA GLU A 62 1.74 -4.56 1.97
C GLU A 62 0.29 -4.33 1.61
N ILE A 63 -0.30 -3.22 2.09
CA ILE A 63 -1.72 -2.91 1.93
C ILE A 63 -1.95 -1.40 1.82
N TYR A 64 -3.09 -1.02 1.24
CA TYR A 64 -3.70 0.29 1.43
C TYR A 64 -4.75 0.18 2.52
N GLN A 65 -4.50 0.80 3.67
CA GLN A 65 -5.46 0.83 4.77
C GLN A 65 -6.45 1.96 4.51
N ILE A 66 -7.73 1.60 4.35
CA ILE A 66 -8.84 2.56 4.23
C ILE A 66 -9.64 2.50 5.52
N ILE A 67 -9.76 3.64 6.19
CA ILE A 67 -10.56 3.83 7.40
C ILE A 67 -11.79 4.62 6.98
N ILE A 68 -12.97 4.08 7.27
CA ILE A 68 -14.26 4.70 6.94
C ILE A 68 -14.82 5.29 8.23
N ASP A 69 -14.98 6.60 8.25
CA ASP A 69 -15.68 7.27 9.33
C ASP A 69 -17.20 7.18 9.10
N LYS A 70 -17.90 6.57 10.06
CA LYS A 70 -19.34 6.28 9.94
C LYS A 70 -20.23 7.44 10.37
N GLU A 71 -19.68 8.60 10.76
CA GLU A 71 -20.50 9.71 11.26
C GLU A 71 -21.31 10.47 10.19
N ASN A 72 -21.26 10.08 8.90
CA ASN A 72 -22.10 10.66 7.84
C ASN A 72 -22.51 9.65 6.76
N SER A 73 -22.87 8.42 7.15
CA SER A 73 -23.62 7.52 6.26
C SER A 73 -25.09 7.94 6.24
N ASN A 74 -25.40 9.05 5.56
CA ASN A 74 -26.74 9.22 4.98
C ASN A 74 -26.79 8.30 3.76
N GLU A 75 -27.07 7.02 4.00
CA GLU A 75 -27.60 6.12 2.98
C GLU A 75 -29.01 6.62 2.63
N GLU A 76 -29.12 7.45 1.59
CA GLU A 76 -30.38 7.61 0.87
C GLU A 76 -30.54 6.38 -0.03
N ILE A 77 -31.41 5.45 0.39
CA ILE A 77 -31.98 4.37 -0.43
C ILE A 77 -33.14 4.94 -1.24
#